data_AF-A0A2G9XFY8-F1
#
_entry.id   AF-A0A2G9XFY8-F1
#
_cell.length_a   1.000
_cell.length_b   1.000
_cell.length_c   1.000
_cell.angle_alpha   90.00
_cell.angle_beta   90.00
_cell.angle_gamma   90.00
#
_symmetry.space_group_name_H-M   'P 1'
#
loop_
_entity.id
_entity.type
_entity.pdbx_description
1 polymer ?
#
loop_
_entity_poly.entity_id
_entity_poly.type
_entity_poly.pdbx_seq_one_letter_code
_entity_poly.pdbx_strand_id
1 'polypeptide(L)'
;MARQVQISSEDIQRAKQLRDQATTIADYRKALSVILVAELSLDAEQTADLLGTSRRTVFRDRGSIRNQDDTPKNSWGGRRHCSMTIEEEREFLAQWEEKATVGGVLTVPPIHAALVERLDHDTPMSTTYRLLARHGWRRVQPDTKHPKSDPALQDEFKKKFPKQWLPPA
;
A
#
# COMPACT_ATOMS: atom_id res chain seq x y z
N MET A 1 -15.47 -35.81 -24.99
CA MET A 1 -16.25 -36.09 -23.76
C MET A 1 -15.57 -35.38 -22.60
N ALA A 2 -16.33 -34.63 -21.79
CA ALA A 2 -15.79 -33.97 -20.61
C ALA A 2 -15.29 -35.04 -19.62
N ARG A 3 -14.05 -34.90 -19.14
CA ARG A 3 -13.46 -35.82 -18.16
C ARG A 3 -14.24 -35.69 -16.86
N GLN A 4 -14.90 -36.76 -16.43
CA GLN A 4 -15.50 -36.83 -15.09
C GLN A 4 -14.43 -36.56 -14.05
N VAL A 5 -14.63 -35.50 -13.27
CA VAL A 5 -13.65 -35.11 -12.26
C VAL A 5 -13.98 -35.83 -10.96
N GLN A 6 -13.07 -36.70 -10.54
CA GLN A 6 -13.13 -37.35 -9.24
C GLN A 6 -12.88 -36.29 -8.16
N ILE A 7 -13.88 -36.02 -7.32
CA ILE A 7 -13.80 -35.12 -6.16
C ILE A 7 -13.85 -35.99 -4.91
N SER A 8 -12.94 -35.78 -3.96
CA SER A 8 -12.91 -36.53 -2.70
C SER A 8 -14.17 -36.26 -1.87
N SER A 9 -14.67 -37.26 -1.15
CA SER A 9 -15.78 -37.10 -0.21
C SER A 9 -15.47 -36.05 0.87
N GLU A 10 -14.19 -35.94 1.27
CA GLU A 10 -13.73 -34.91 2.21
C GLU A 10 -13.89 -33.50 1.65
N ASP A 11 -13.55 -33.29 0.38
CA ASP A 11 -13.66 -31.98 -0.28
C ASP A 11 -15.13 -31.53 -0.37
N ILE A 12 -16.04 -32.49 -0.57
CA ILE A 12 -17.49 -32.23 -0.58
C ILE A 12 -17.98 -31.82 0.81
N GLN A 13 -17.54 -32.52 1.86
CA GLN A 13 -17.90 -32.18 3.23
C GLN A 13 -17.38 -30.79 3.63
N ARG A 14 -16.13 -30.48 3.28
CA ARG A 14 -15.54 -29.14 3.48
C ARG A 14 -16.34 -28.06 2.76
N ALA A 15 -16.72 -28.30 1.50
CA ALA A 15 -17.52 -27.36 0.74
C ALA A 15 -18.89 -27.13 1.38
N LYS A 16 -19.55 -28.17 1.92
CA LYS A 16 -20.82 -28.04 2.66
C LYS A 16 -20.66 -27.20 3.93
N GLN A 17 -19.62 -27.46 4.72
CA GLN A 17 -19.32 -26.66 5.90
C GLN A 17 -19.07 -25.19 5.55
N LEU A 18 -18.29 -24.94 4.49
CA LEU A 18 -18.01 -23.58 4.01
C LEU A 18 -19.29 -22.88 3.56
N ARG A 19 -20.20 -23.58 2.86
CA ARG A 19 -21.51 -23.05 2.45
C ARG A 19 -22.33 -22.61 3.66
N ASP A 20 -22.37 -23.43 4.70
CA ASP A 20 -23.19 -23.19 5.89
C ASP A 20 -22.63 -22.06 6.76
N GLN A 21 -21.31 -21.86 6.75
CA GLN A 21 -20.62 -20.79 7.47
C GLN A 21 -20.43 -19.50 6.64
N ALA A 22 -20.71 -19.53 5.33
CA ALA A 22 -20.41 -18.44 4.43
C ALA A 22 -21.19 -17.17 4.79
N THR A 23 -20.45 -16.10 5.10
CA THR A 23 -21.02 -14.75 5.27
C THR A 23 -20.94 -13.95 3.96
N THR A 24 -19.94 -14.24 3.12
CA THR A 24 -19.72 -13.53 1.85
C THR A 24 -20.26 -14.33 0.67
N ILE A 25 -20.81 -13.64 -0.34
CA ILE A 25 -21.21 -14.25 -1.62
C ILE A 25 -20.04 -14.99 -2.28
N ALA A 26 -18.82 -14.47 -2.16
CA ALA A 26 -17.63 -15.11 -2.70
C ALA A 26 -17.35 -16.47 -2.07
N ASP A 27 -17.49 -16.59 -0.74
CA ASP A 27 -17.28 -17.84 -0.01
C ASP A 27 -18.39 -18.85 -0.34
N TYR A 28 -19.63 -18.36 -0.47
CA TYR A 28 -20.76 -19.18 -0.89
C TYR A 28 -20.59 -19.72 -2.32
N ARG A 29 -20.19 -18.88 -3.28
CA ARG A 29 -19.90 -19.30 -4.66
C ARG A 29 -18.72 -20.28 -4.72
N LYS A 30 -17.68 -20.05 -3.91
CA LYS A 30 -16.55 -20.97 -3.77
C LYS A 30 -17.03 -22.35 -3.32
N ALA A 31 -17.86 -22.44 -2.29
CA ALA A 31 -18.45 -23.70 -1.83
C ALA A 31 -19.28 -24.39 -2.92
N LEU A 32 -20.16 -23.64 -3.60
CA LEU A 32 -20.99 -24.18 -4.68
C LEU A 32 -20.17 -24.70 -5.87
N SER A 33 -19.00 -24.11 -6.15
CA SER A 33 -18.12 -24.56 -7.24
C SER A 33 -17.67 -26.03 -7.12
N VAL A 34 -17.65 -26.56 -5.89
CA VAL A 34 -17.35 -27.98 -5.59
C VAL A 34 -18.64 -28.80 -5.56
N ILE A 35 -19.67 -28.32 -4.85
CA ILE A 35 -20.92 -29.07 -4.61
C ILE A 35 -21.65 -29.36 -5.93
N LEU A 36 -21.78 -28.35 -6.80
CA LEU A 36 -22.49 -28.47 -8.07
C LEU A 36 -21.84 -29.50 -9.01
N VAL A 37 -20.51 -29.54 -9.04
CA VAL A 37 -19.77 -30.51 -9.86
C VAL A 37 -19.86 -31.91 -9.25
N ALA A 38 -19.81 -32.03 -7.93
CA ALA A 38 -19.78 -33.32 -7.24
C ALA A 38 -21.15 -34.02 -7.18
N GLU A 39 -22.22 -33.28 -6.86
CA GLU A 39 -23.56 -33.87 -6.64
C GLU A 39 -24.41 -33.88 -7.90
N LEU A 40 -24.28 -32.87 -8.77
CA LEU A 40 -25.08 -32.74 -9.99
C LEU A 40 -24.30 -33.14 -11.25
N SER A 41 -23.04 -33.57 -11.12
CA SER A 41 -22.17 -33.96 -12.25
C SER A 41 -22.07 -32.89 -13.35
N LEU A 42 -22.23 -31.61 -12.98
CA LEU A 42 -22.16 -30.49 -13.92
C LEU A 42 -20.72 -30.30 -14.41
N ASP A 43 -20.56 -29.88 -15.66
CA ASP A 43 -19.24 -29.48 -16.16
C ASP A 43 -18.79 -28.15 -15.54
N ALA A 44 -17.48 -27.90 -15.55
CA ALA A 44 -16.90 -26.67 -15.03
C ALA A 44 -17.38 -25.43 -15.79
N GLU A 45 -17.69 -25.56 -17.08
CA GLU A 45 -18.23 -24.47 -17.90
C GLU A 45 -19.68 -24.15 -17.51
N GLN A 46 -20.54 -25.17 -17.42
CA GLN A 46 -21.93 -25.03 -16.96
C GLN A 46 -22.01 -24.48 -15.53
N THR A 47 -21.12 -24.93 -14.65
CA THR A 47 -21.01 -24.45 -13.27
C THR A 47 -20.60 -22.98 -13.23
N ALA A 48 -19.66 -22.58 -14.08
CA ALA A 48 -19.22 -21.19 -14.18
C ALA A 48 -20.36 -20.27 -14.64
N ASP A 49 -21.09 -20.69 -15.67
CA ASP A 49 -22.25 -19.96 -16.19
C ASP A 49 -23.34 -19.81 -15.13
N LEU A 50 -23.68 -20.89 -14.41
CA LEU A 50 -24.70 -20.86 -13.35
C LEU A 50 -24.31 -19.96 -12.18
N LEU A 51 -23.03 -19.92 -11.81
CA LEU A 51 -22.53 -19.08 -10.72
C LEU A 51 -22.26 -17.62 -11.14
N GLY A 52 -22.29 -17.32 -12.44
CA GLY A 52 -21.87 -16.03 -13.00
C GLY A 52 -20.38 -15.76 -12.77
N THR A 53 -19.54 -16.79 -12.89
CA THR A 53 -18.08 -16.71 -12.70
C THR A 53 -17.34 -17.25 -13.92
N SER A 54 -16.01 -17.14 -13.94
CA SER A 54 -15.22 -17.74 -15.03
C SER A 54 -14.89 -19.20 -14.75
N ARG A 55 -14.75 -20.02 -15.80
CA ARG A 55 -14.26 -21.41 -15.70
C ARG A 55 -12.95 -21.52 -14.90
N ARG A 56 -12.06 -20.53 -15.03
CA ARG A 56 -10.80 -20.46 -14.26
C ARG A 56 -11.05 -20.26 -12.77
N THR A 57 -12.03 -19.44 -12.41
CA THR A 57 -12.42 -19.19 -11.01
C THR A 57 -12.92 -20.48 -10.36
N VAL A 58 -13.78 -21.25 -11.05
CA VAL A 58 -14.26 -22.56 -10.59
C VAL A 58 -13.09 -23.50 -10.27
N PHE A 59 -12.11 -23.64 -11.17
CA PHE A 59 -10.94 -24.49 -10.89
C PHE A 59 -10.09 -23.99 -9.71
N ARG A 60 -9.89 -22.67 -9.61
CA ARG A 60 -9.13 -22.06 -8.53
C ARG A 60 -9.81 -22.28 -7.18
N ASP A 61 -11.12 -22.08 -7.11
CA ASP A 61 -11.93 -22.22 -5.92
C ASP A 61 -11.97 -23.67 -5.43
N ARG A 62 -12.07 -24.63 -6.37
CA ARG A 62 -11.92 -26.06 -6.08
C ARG A 62 -10.53 -26.42 -5.55
N GLY A 63 -9.48 -25.88 -6.16
CA GLY A 63 -8.09 -26.07 -5.69
C GLY A 63 -7.87 -25.46 -4.31
N SER A 64 -8.49 -24.31 -4.05
CA SER A 64 -8.48 -23.63 -2.75
C SER A 64 -9.13 -24.49 -1.66
N ILE A 65 -10.29 -25.08 -1.89
CA ILE A 65 -10.94 -26.00 -0.91
C ILE A 65 -10.09 -27.25 -0.66
N ARG A 66 -9.52 -27.84 -1.72
CA ARG A 66 -8.64 -29.01 -1.59
C ARG A 66 -7.39 -28.71 -0.76
N ASN A 67 -6.78 -27.54 -1.01
CA ASN A 67 -5.57 -27.11 -0.32
C ASN A 67 -5.88 -26.31 0.97
N GLN A 68 -7.13 -26.34 1.47
CA GLN A 68 -7.56 -25.68 2.70
C GLN A 68 -7.28 -24.16 2.76
N ASP A 69 -7.19 -23.48 1.62
CA ASP A 69 -6.71 -22.09 1.54
C ASP A 69 -5.34 -21.85 2.22
N ASP A 70 -4.51 -22.90 2.39
CA ASP A 70 -3.19 -22.80 3.06
C ASP A 70 -2.21 -21.87 2.34
N THR A 71 -2.49 -21.54 1.08
CA THR A 71 -1.70 -20.52 0.39
C THR A 71 -2.08 -19.15 0.94
N PRO A 72 -1.17 -18.46 1.66
CA PRO A 72 -1.47 -17.12 2.16
C PRO A 72 -1.84 -16.24 0.97
N LYS A 73 -2.97 -15.52 1.08
CA LYS A 73 -3.34 -14.48 0.11
C LYS A 73 -2.21 -13.46 0.10
N ASN A 74 -1.36 -13.52 -0.92
CA ASN A 74 -0.36 -12.50 -1.15
C ASN A 74 -1.09 -11.17 -1.36
N SER A 75 -1.10 -10.32 -0.34
CA SER A 75 -1.44 -8.92 -0.54
C SER A 75 -0.41 -8.32 -1.47
N TRP A 76 -0.89 -7.63 -2.50
CA TRP A 76 -0.02 -6.93 -3.42
C TRP A 76 0.64 -5.76 -2.67
N GLY A 77 1.96 -5.63 -2.84
CA GLY A 77 2.75 -4.60 -2.18
C GLY A 77 3.17 -4.95 -0.75
N GLY A 78 3.37 -3.91 0.06
CA GLY A 78 3.88 -4.00 1.41
C GLY A 78 5.40 -3.86 1.52
N ARG A 79 5.90 -3.96 2.76
CA ARG A 79 7.29 -3.68 3.13
C ARG A 79 8.10 -4.99 3.22
N ARG A 80 8.21 -5.71 2.10
CA ARG A 80 8.85 -7.04 2.02
C ARG A 80 10.39 -6.98 1.93
N HIS A 81 10.91 -5.93 1.31
CA HIS A 81 12.34 -5.63 1.25
C HIS A 81 12.59 -4.31 1.96
N CYS A 82 12.93 -4.38 3.25
CA CYS A 82 13.27 -3.22 4.04
C CYS A 82 14.71 -3.30 4.55
N SER A 83 15.40 -2.18 4.53
CA SER A 83 16.77 -2.07 5.04
C SER A 83 16.82 -2.08 6.57
N MET A 84 15.71 -1.72 7.24
CA MET A 84 15.55 -1.70 8.70
C MET A 84 14.12 -2.05 9.09
N THR A 85 13.90 -2.60 10.27
CA THR A 85 12.56 -2.76 10.87
C THR A 85 11.99 -1.40 11.30
N ILE A 86 10.69 -1.33 11.61
CA ILE A 86 10.08 -0.06 12.08
C ILE A 86 10.66 0.36 13.43
N GLU A 87 11.01 -0.61 14.28
CA GLU A 87 11.60 -0.38 15.61
C GLU A 87 13.02 0.20 15.48
N GLU A 88 13.87 -0.41 14.65
CA GLU A 88 15.22 0.09 14.36
C GLU A 88 15.21 1.50 13.78
N GLU A 89 14.23 1.83 12.92
CA GLU A 89 14.11 3.18 12.39
C GLU A 89 13.72 4.21 13.47
N ARG A 90 12.89 3.82 14.44
CA ARG A 90 12.52 4.69 15.58
C ARG A 90 13.71 4.94 16.48
N GLU A 91 14.48 3.90 16.81
CA GLU A 91 15.71 4.01 17.58
C GLU A 91 16.72 4.93 16.87
N PHE A 92 16.89 4.76 15.56
CA PHE A 92 17.75 5.61 14.76
C PHE A 92 17.31 7.09 14.76
N LEU A 93 16.00 7.35 14.74
CA LEU A 93 15.44 8.70 14.72
C LEU A 93 15.36 9.36 16.10
N ALA A 94 15.32 8.61 17.20
CA ALA A 94 15.21 9.14 18.56
C ALA A 94 16.31 10.17 18.89
N GLN A 95 17.57 9.87 18.53
CA GLN A 95 18.70 10.80 18.69
C GLN A 95 18.56 12.12 17.90
N TRP A 96 17.73 12.13 16.85
CA TRP A 96 17.47 13.30 16.02
C TRP A 96 16.23 14.05 16.48
N GLU A 97 15.24 13.36 17.06
CA GLU A 97 14.08 13.96 17.72
C GLU A 97 14.51 14.86 18.89
N GLU A 98 15.41 14.39 19.75
CA GLU A 98 15.95 15.19 20.86
C GLU A 98 16.59 16.49 20.38
N LYS A 99 17.42 16.41 19.33
CA LYS A 99 18.07 17.58 18.71
C LYS A 99 17.06 18.52 18.04
N ALA A 100 16.04 17.98 17.39
CA ALA A 100 14.99 18.75 16.74
C ALA A 100 14.08 19.45 17.75
N THR A 101 13.88 18.89 18.94
CA THR A 101 13.05 19.49 20.00
C THR A 101 13.65 20.81 20.49
N VAL A 102 14.99 20.93 20.48
CA VAL A 102 15.71 22.15 20.86
C VAL A 102 15.81 23.16 19.70
N GLY A 103 15.97 22.67 18.46
CA GLY A 103 16.29 23.52 17.29
C GLY A 103 15.17 23.74 16.28
N GLY A 104 14.01 23.08 16.40
CA GLY A 104 12.80 23.24 15.57
C GLY A 104 12.90 22.81 14.09
N VAL A 105 14.10 22.83 13.50
CA VAL A 105 14.34 22.49 12.09
C VAL A 105 15.60 21.64 11.97
N LEU A 106 15.46 20.52 11.27
CA LEU A 106 16.54 19.57 11.08
C LEU A 106 17.00 19.54 9.62
N THR A 107 18.32 19.51 9.42
CA THR A 107 18.94 19.39 8.10
C THR A 107 19.07 17.91 7.71
N VAL A 108 18.59 17.53 6.52
CA VAL A 108 18.55 16.13 6.05
C VAL A 108 19.93 15.51 5.73
N PRO A 109 20.93 16.23 5.18
CA PRO A 109 22.21 15.62 4.83
C PRO A 109 22.97 14.95 5.99
N PRO A 110 23.02 15.52 7.21
CA PRO A 110 23.57 14.83 8.39
C PRO A 110 22.88 13.49 8.72
N ILE A 111 21.54 13.44 8.66
CA ILE A 111 20.80 12.18 8.86
C ILE A 111 21.14 11.19 7.77
N HIS A 112 21.26 11.67 6.52
CA HIS A 112 21.58 10.80 5.40
C HIS A 112 22.95 10.15 5.57
N ALA A 113 23.97 10.91 5.95
CA ALA A 113 25.30 10.39 6.22
C ALA A 113 25.28 9.32 7.32
N ALA A 114 24.60 9.60 8.44
CA ALA A 114 24.45 8.63 9.52
C ALA A 114 23.66 7.37 9.11
N LEU A 115 22.70 7.50 8.18
CA LEU A 115 21.93 6.38 7.66
C LEU A 115 22.78 5.50 6.71
N VAL A 116 23.61 6.12 5.86
CA VAL A 116 24.55 5.38 4.99
C VAL A 116 25.59 4.63 5.83
N GLU A 117 26.13 5.26 6.88
CA GLU A 117 27.04 4.62 7.82
C GLU A 117 26.38 3.45 8.56
N ARG A 118 25.12 3.60 8.98
CA ARG A 118 24.37 2.55 9.68
C ARG A 118 24.05 1.36 8.79
N LEU A 119 23.78 1.59 7.51
CA LEU A 119 23.41 0.56 6.54
C LEU A 119 24.61 -0.09 5.83
N ASP A 120 25.80 0.50 5.95
CA ASP A 120 27.05 0.06 5.32
C ASP A 120 26.96 -0.08 3.79
N HIS A 121 26.08 0.69 3.16
CA HIS A 121 25.96 0.74 1.70
C HIS A 121 25.45 2.10 1.21
N ASP A 122 25.85 2.46 -0.01
CA ASP A 122 25.36 3.68 -0.64
C ASP A 122 23.84 3.62 -0.77
N THR A 123 23.21 4.70 -0.35
CA THR A 123 21.76 4.80 -0.28
C THR A 123 21.35 6.11 -0.94
N PRO A 124 20.32 6.14 -1.80
CA PRO A 124 19.85 7.40 -2.34
C PRO A 124 19.25 8.29 -1.26
N MET A 125 19.46 9.61 -1.36
CA MET A 125 18.79 10.63 -0.52
C MET A 125 17.27 10.43 -0.43
N SER A 126 16.64 9.94 -1.50
CA SER A 126 15.21 9.64 -1.54
C SER A 126 14.76 8.64 -0.45
N THR A 127 15.62 7.70 -0.07
CA THR A 127 15.34 6.72 0.98
C THR A 127 15.25 7.39 2.35
N THR A 128 16.15 8.34 2.64
CA THR A 128 16.10 9.14 3.87
C THR A 128 14.83 9.99 3.92
N TYR A 129 14.44 10.64 2.81
CA TYR A 129 13.18 11.38 2.76
C TYR A 129 11.94 10.47 2.98
N ARG A 130 11.91 9.27 2.39
CA ARG A 130 10.81 8.31 2.62
C ARG A 130 10.80 7.78 4.05
N LEU A 131 11.97 7.60 4.68
CA LEU A 131 12.07 7.22 6.09
C LEU A 131 11.47 8.31 6.98
N LEU A 132 11.92 9.55 6.82
CA LEU A 132 11.41 10.69 7.57
C LEU A 132 9.89 10.86 7.39
N ALA A 133 9.39 10.81 6.16
CA ALA A 133 7.96 10.94 5.87
C ALA A 133 7.11 9.84 6.52
N ARG A 134 7.61 8.60 6.64
CA ARG A 134 6.91 7.49 7.31
C ARG A 134 6.80 7.68 8.82
N HIS A 135 7.77 8.35 9.43
CA HIS A 135 7.75 8.70 10.86
C HIS A 135 7.13 10.07 11.13
N GLY A 136 6.36 10.62 10.18
CA GLY A 136 5.57 11.84 10.37
C GLY A 136 6.34 13.15 10.23
N TRP A 137 7.61 13.11 9.80
CA TRP A 137 8.39 14.31 9.58
C TRP A 137 7.93 15.04 8.31
N ARG A 138 7.65 16.34 8.46
CA ARG A 138 7.22 17.21 7.35
C ARG A 138 8.38 18.09 6.88
N ARG A 139 8.53 18.22 5.57
CA ARG A 139 9.43 19.20 4.97
C ARG A 139 8.89 20.61 5.21
N VAL A 140 9.64 21.43 5.93
CA VAL A 140 9.35 22.86 6.07
C VAL A 140 9.64 23.55 4.74
N GLN A 141 8.63 24.17 4.15
CA GLN A 141 8.81 25.05 3.00
C GLN A 141 8.80 26.50 3.49
N PRO A 142 9.64 27.39 2.93
CA PRO A 142 9.55 28.81 3.20
C PRO A 142 8.14 29.33 2.85
N ASP A 143 7.60 30.20 3.69
CA ASP A 143 6.32 30.83 3.41
C ASP A 143 6.38 31.60 2.08
N THR A 144 5.41 31.36 1.20
CA THR A 144 5.35 32.03 -0.11
C THR A 144 5.04 33.53 0.03
N LYS A 145 4.46 33.94 1.15
CA LYS A 145 4.11 35.34 1.44
C LYS A 145 4.67 35.74 2.78
N HIS A 146 5.14 36.98 2.86
CA HIS A 146 5.55 37.55 4.13
C HIS A 146 4.33 37.69 5.05
N PRO A 147 4.39 37.31 6.34
CA PRO A 147 3.25 37.36 7.26
C PRO A 147 2.62 38.76 7.41
N LYS A 148 3.42 39.81 7.18
CA LYS A 148 2.98 41.22 7.20
C LYS A 148 2.68 41.78 5.80
N SER A 149 2.42 40.93 4.81
CA SER A 149 2.09 41.40 3.47
C SER A 149 0.67 41.97 3.45
N ASP A 150 0.53 43.26 3.13
CA ASP A 150 -0.77 43.88 2.85
C ASP A 150 -0.94 44.05 1.32
N PRO A 151 -1.88 43.34 0.69
CA PRO A 151 -2.15 43.48 -0.74
C PRO A 151 -2.49 44.91 -1.16
N ALA A 152 -3.19 45.68 -0.33
CA ALA A 152 -3.60 47.04 -0.66
C ALA A 152 -2.39 47.99 -0.75
N LEU A 153 -1.49 47.92 0.24
CA LEU A 153 -0.23 48.67 0.22
C LEU A 153 0.68 48.25 -0.93
N GLN A 154 0.69 46.97 -1.31
CA GLN A 154 1.46 46.49 -2.47
C GLN A 154 0.94 47.05 -3.78
N ASP A 155 -0.39 47.11 -3.95
CA ASP A 155 -0.99 47.64 -5.16
C ASP A 155 -0.82 49.16 -5.26
N GLU A 156 -0.93 49.88 -4.14
CA GLU A 156 -0.61 51.30 -4.08
C GLU A 156 0.86 51.60 -4.37
N PHE A 157 1.77 50.80 -3.80
CA PHE A 157 3.19 50.86 -4.09
C PHE A 157 3.40 50.67 -5.60
N LYS A 158 2.97 49.53 -6.17
CA LYS A 158 3.15 49.18 -7.59
C LYS A 158 2.60 50.23 -8.57
N LYS A 159 1.54 50.97 -8.20
CA LYS A 159 1.03 52.09 -9.02
C LYS A 159 2.02 53.25 -9.15
N LYS A 160 2.88 53.47 -8.16
CA LYS A 160 3.85 54.58 -8.10
C LYS A 160 5.23 54.24 -8.67
N PHE A 161 5.50 52.98 -9.05
CA PHE A 161 6.80 52.61 -9.63
C PHE A 161 6.82 52.85 -11.14
N PRO A 162 7.87 53.52 -11.66
CA PRO A 162 8.08 53.61 -13.09
C PRO A 162 8.29 52.21 -13.66
N LYS A 163 7.62 51.90 -14.77
CA LYS A 163 7.71 50.58 -15.44
C LYS A 163 9.07 50.30 -16.06
N GLN A 164 9.93 51.31 -16.13
CA GLN A 164 11.27 51.25 -16.67
C GLN A 164 12.23 51.86 -15.66
N TRP A 165 13.35 51.18 -15.43
CA TRP A 165 14.42 51.72 -14.59
C TRP A 165 15.13 52.85 -15.33
N LEU A 166 15.32 53.98 -14.66
CA LEU A 166 16.11 55.10 -15.17
C LEU A 166 17.32 55.28 -14.24
N PRO A 167 18.54 55.39 -14.78
CA PRO A 167 19.72 55.63 -13.97
C PRO A 167 19.63 57.01 -13.29
N PRO A 168 20.12 57.15 -12.05
CA PRO A 168 20.21 58.44 -11.39
C PRO A 168 21.17 59.37 -12.16
N ALA A 169 20.79 60.65 -12.23
CA ALA A 169 21.53 61.72 -12.92
C ALA A 169 22.83 62.11 -12.22
#